data_AF-A0A1Z8Z9X9-F1
#
_entry.id   AF-A0A1Z8Z9X9-F1
#
_cell.length_a   1.000
_cell.length_b   1.000
_cell.length_c   1.000
_cell.angle_alpha   90.00
_cell.angle_beta   90.00
_cell.angle_gamma   90.00
#
_symmetry.space_group_name_H-M   'P 1'
#
loop_
_entity.id
_entity.type
_entity.pdbx_description
1 polymer ?
#
loop_
_entity_poly.entity_id
_entity_poly.type
_entity_poly.pdbx_seq_one_letter_code
_entity_poly.pdbx_strand_id
1 'polypeptide(L)'
;MLSKKYNSKSGVTMVELVIVLAIMGILAVTVIPMYSQMQAKSQFTRNRANMEIIKDAFLNHFYHTYSMGTPAVPTPPDSLMTDEWCNTPMDSTKSSKTPNDLFGTGEVPKNSNNNPFLYRSWIDTKSDGRQDRIIMIKDTDPDSPSFGEHETVII
;
A
#
# COMPACT_ATOMS: atom_id res chain seq x y z
N MET A 1 -54.14 26.66 33.83
CA MET A 1 -52.71 26.99 33.72
C MET A 1 -52.38 27.14 32.24
N LEU A 2 -52.15 28.38 31.75
CA LEU A 2 -51.83 28.66 30.35
C LEU A 2 -50.32 28.49 30.13
N SER A 3 -49.91 27.51 29.33
CA SER A 3 -48.50 27.33 28.97
C SER A 3 -48.11 28.37 27.91
N LYS A 4 -47.15 29.23 28.27
CA LYS A 4 -46.57 30.23 27.38
C LYS A 4 -45.57 29.55 26.45
N LYS A 5 -45.94 29.35 25.18
CA LYS A 5 -45.06 28.82 24.14
C LYS A 5 -44.08 29.92 23.71
N TYR A 6 -42.81 29.79 24.07
CA TYR A 6 -41.74 30.67 23.56
C TYR A 6 -41.50 30.32 22.09
N ASN A 7 -42.03 31.11 21.17
CA ASN A 7 -41.64 31.05 19.76
C ASN A 7 -40.26 31.71 19.63
N SER A 8 -39.19 30.92 19.63
CA SER A 8 -37.85 31.41 19.26
C SER A 8 -37.86 31.74 17.77
N LYS A 9 -38.03 33.02 17.44
CA LYS A 9 -37.70 33.52 16.10
C LYS A 9 -36.18 33.59 15.97
N SER A 10 -35.54 32.45 15.75
CA SER A 10 -34.14 32.39 15.33
C SER A 10 -34.10 32.52 13.81
N GLY A 11 -33.96 33.75 13.33
CA GLY A 11 -33.60 34.05 11.94
C GLY A 11 -32.14 34.45 11.90
N VAL A 12 -31.33 33.78 11.08
CA VAL A 12 -29.95 34.19 10.81
C VAL A 12 -29.97 35.52 10.05
N THR A 13 -29.17 36.49 10.47
CA THR A 13 -29.06 37.76 9.73
C THR A 13 -28.26 37.54 8.45
N MET A 14 -28.59 38.28 7.37
CA MET A 14 -27.80 38.19 6.13
C MET A 14 -26.32 38.51 6.37
N VAL A 15 -26.04 39.46 7.27
CA VAL A 15 -24.67 39.85 7.62
C VAL A 15 -23.92 38.75 8.35
N GLU A 16 -24.54 38.03 9.31
CA GLU A 16 -23.91 36.87 9.94
C GLU A 16 -23.53 35.80 8.92
N LEU A 17 -24.45 35.47 8.01
CA LEU A 17 -24.17 34.48 6.98
C LEU A 17 -23.00 34.90 6.09
N VAL A 18 -22.94 36.17 5.68
CA VAL A 18 -21.85 36.70 4.85
C VAL A 18 -20.50 36.64 5.58
N ILE A 19 -20.44 36.99 6.86
CA ILE A 19 -19.20 36.92 7.65
C ILE A 19 -18.74 35.46 7.81
N VAL A 20 -19.67 34.54 8.09
CA VAL A 20 -19.35 33.10 8.22
C VAL A 20 -18.80 32.55 6.90
N LEU A 21 -19.43 32.86 5.77
CA LEU A 21 -18.95 32.44 4.45
C LEU A 21 -17.59 33.06 4.10
N ALA A 22 -17.36 34.32 4.47
CA ALA A 22 -16.05 34.96 4.27
C ALA A 22 -14.94 34.25 5.05
N ILE A 23 -15.18 33.90 6.33
CA ILE A 23 -14.21 33.15 7.14
C ILE A 23 -14.01 31.73 6.60
N MET A 24 -15.09 31.03 6.25
CA MET A 24 -15.01 29.69 5.64
C MET A 24 -14.21 29.71 4.33
N GLY A 25 -14.38 30.75 3.49
CA GLY A 25 -13.63 30.90 2.25
C GLY A 25 -12.12 31.04 2.48
N ILE A 26 -11.71 31.88 3.43
CA ILE A 26 -10.29 32.06 3.77
C ILE A 26 -9.67 30.76 4.29
N LEU A 27 -10.39 30.03 5.15
CA LEU A 27 -9.93 28.73 5.68
C LEU A 27 -9.82 27.67 4.58
N ALA A 28 -10.79 27.61 3.67
CA ALA A 28 -10.79 26.61 2.60
C ALA A 28 -9.55 26.73 1.70
N VAL A 29 -9.11 27.95 1.40
CA VAL A 29 -7.93 28.21 0.55
C VAL A 29 -6.64 27.63 1.14
N THR A 30 -6.47 27.65 2.46
CA THR A 30 -5.25 27.15 3.11
C THR A 30 -5.34 25.66 3.45
N VAL A 31 -6.51 25.20 3.91
CA VAL A 31 -6.69 23.84 4.43
C VAL A 31 -6.70 22.78 3.32
N ILE A 32 -7.34 23.06 2.18
CA ILE A 32 -7.46 22.10 1.07
C ILE A 32 -6.10 21.63 0.53
N PRO A 33 -5.17 22.52 0.11
CA PRO A 33 -3.88 22.08 -0.42
C PRO A 33 -3.03 21.39 0.65
N MET A 34 -3.08 21.85 1.91
CA MET A 34 -2.37 21.22 3.02
C MET A 34 -2.84 19.78 3.24
N TYR A 35 -4.16 19.56 3.28
CA TYR A 35 -4.73 18.23 3.46
C TYR A 35 -4.36 17.29 2.32
N SER A 36 -4.41 17.77 1.07
CA SER A 36 -4.00 16.99 -0.11
C SER A 36 -2.55 16.52 -0.02
N GLN A 37 -1.62 17.39 0.36
CA GLN A 37 -0.21 17.03 0.53
C GLN A 37 0.00 16.03 1.68
N MET A 38 -0.68 16.22 2.81
CA MET A 38 -0.62 15.29 3.94
C MET A 38 -1.15 13.91 3.57
N GLN A 39 -2.24 13.85 2.80
CA GLN A 39 -2.80 12.60 2.29
C GLN A 39 -1.82 11.90 1.36
N ALA A 40 -1.23 12.62 0.38
CA ALA A 40 -0.24 12.06 -0.54
C ALA A 40 0.99 11.51 0.19
N LYS A 41 1.49 12.23 1.20
CA LYS A 41 2.63 11.78 2.02
C LYS A 41 2.30 10.53 2.85
N SER A 42 1.11 10.48 3.44
CA SER A 42 0.63 9.31 4.19
C SER A 42 0.50 8.09 3.29
N GLN A 43 -0.09 8.27 2.11
CA GLN A 43 -0.19 7.23 1.08
C GLN A 43 1.18 6.74 0.61
N PHE A 44 2.12 7.64 0.32
CA PHE A 44 3.50 7.28 -0.03
C PHE A 44 4.14 6.41 1.04
N THR A 45 4.04 6.84 2.31
CA THR A 45 4.64 6.13 3.46
C THR A 45 4.01 4.74 3.62
N ARG A 46 2.68 4.65 3.46
CA ARG A 46 1.95 3.38 3.49
C ARG A 46 2.39 2.44 2.37
N ASN A 47 2.52 2.94 1.15
CA ASN A 47 2.88 2.13 -0.01
C ASN A 47 4.29 1.57 0.15
N ARG A 48 5.23 2.40 0.61
CA ARG A 48 6.59 1.96 0.93
C ARG A 48 6.60 0.89 2.00
N ALA A 49 5.88 1.09 3.11
CA ALA A 49 5.76 0.10 4.17
C ALA A 49 5.14 -1.22 3.65
N ASN A 50 4.14 -1.14 2.77
CA ASN A 50 3.54 -2.33 2.14
C ASN A 50 4.55 -3.09 1.27
N MET A 51 5.39 -2.40 0.48
CA MET A 51 6.47 -3.02 -0.28
C MET A 51 7.51 -3.70 0.63
N GLU A 52 7.87 -3.05 1.75
CA GLU A 52 8.76 -3.63 2.77
C GLU A 52 8.16 -4.88 3.40
N ILE A 53 6.88 -4.87 3.76
CA ILE A 53 6.16 -6.03 4.31
C ILE A 53 6.18 -7.20 3.32
N ILE A 54 5.94 -6.94 2.03
CA ILE A 54 5.97 -7.98 0.99
C ILE A 54 7.38 -8.59 0.88
N LYS A 55 8.38 -7.73 0.79
CA LYS A 55 9.79 -8.13 0.73
C LYS A 55 10.16 -9.01 1.92
N ASP A 56 9.82 -8.59 3.13
CA ASP A 56 10.13 -9.31 4.37
C ASP A 56 9.37 -10.64 4.48
N ALA A 57 8.12 -10.70 4.01
CA ALA A 57 7.37 -11.94 3.94
C ALA A 57 8.03 -12.96 2.99
N PHE A 58 8.50 -12.50 1.82
CA PHE A 58 9.19 -13.37 0.86
C PHE A 58 10.56 -13.82 1.37
N LEU A 59 11.28 -12.96 2.10
CA LEU A 59 12.51 -13.31 2.80
C LEU A 59 12.27 -14.40 3.85
N ASN A 60 11.25 -14.20 4.70
CA ASN A 60 10.91 -15.17 5.73
C ASN A 60 10.53 -16.52 5.11
N HIS A 61 9.72 -16.50 4.04
CA HIS A 61 9.42 -17.70 3.27
C HIS A 61 10.67 -18.40 2.74
N PHE A 62 11.63 -17.65 2.20
CA PHE A 62 12.90 -18.20 1.74
C PHE A 62 13.67 -18.87 2.88
N TYR A 63 13.83 -18.23 4.03
CA TYR A 63 14.53 -18.84 5.17
C TYR A 63 13.82 -20.07 5.71
N HIS A 64 12.49 -20.03 5.75
CA HIS A 64 11.68 -21.18 6.14
C HIS A 64 11.90 -22.37 5.19
N THR A 65 11.84 -22.14 3.87
CA THR A 65 12.07 -23.20 2.88
C THR A 65 13.53 -23.65 2.80
N TYR A 66 14.48 -22.75 3.06
CA TYR A 66 15.90 -23.07 3.22
C TYR A 66 16.13 -24.03 4.39
N SER A 67 15.46 -23.82 5.52
CA SER A 67 15.53 -24.73 6.68
C SER A 67 14.99 -26.14 6.39
N MET A 68 14.12 -26.26 5.39
CA MET A 68 13.57 -27.52 4.89
C MET A 68 14.40 -28.16 3.77
N GLY A 69 15.50 -27.52 3.34
CA GLY A 69 16.37 -28.01 2.26
C GLY A 69 15.86 -27.72 0.84
N THR A 70 14.80 -26.92 0.69
CA THR A 70 14.23 -26.57 -0.63
C THR A 70 14.11 -25.04 -0.76
N PRO A 71 15.22 -24.28 -0.71
CA PRO A 71 15.17 -22.82 -0.68
C PRO A 71 14.49 -22.26 -1.93
N ALA A 72 13.37 -21.59 -1.72
CA ALA A 72 12.55 -21.03 -2.78
C ALA A 72 11.96 -19.69 -2.36
N VAL A 73 11.83 -18.81 -3.35
CA VAL A 73 11.00 -17.59 -3.27
C VAL A 73 9.75 -17.85 -4.10
N PRO A 74 8.64 -17.12 -3.86
CA PRO A 74 7.50 -17.19 -4.77
C PRO A 74 7.95 -16.90 -6.20
N THR A 75 7.45 -17.65 -7.18
CA THR A 75 7.79 -17.42 -8.58
C THR A 75 7.19 -16.10 -9.05
N PRO A 76 7.98 -15.14 -9.58
CA PRO A 76 7.44 -13.87 -10.04
C PRO A 76 6.36 -14.04 -11.13
N PRO A 77 5.28 -13.24 -11.11
CA PRO A 77 4.34 -13.17 -12.21
C PRO A 77 4.97 -12.48 -13.44
N ASP A 78 4.39 -12.69 -14.62
CA ASP A 78 4.82 -12.03 -15.87
C ASP A 78 4.57 -10.50 -15.85
N SER A 79 3.64 -10.04 -15.02
CA SER A 79 3.24 -8.64 -14.88
C SER A 79 3.18 -8.26 -13.40
N LEU A 80 2.03 -7.79 -12.91
CA LEU A 80 1.80 -7.44 -11.50
C LEU A 80 1.44 -8.68 -10.67
N MET A 81 1.54 -8.55 -9.34
CA MET A 81 1.01 -9.53 -8.38
C MET A 81 -0.52 -9.49 -8.37
N THR A 82 -1.15 -9.92 -9.46
CA THR A 82 -2.61 -9.96 -9.62
C THR A 82 -3.23 -10.90 -8.59
N ASP A 83 -4.52 -10.72 -8.32
CA ASP A 83 -5.24 -11.60 -7.40
C ASP A 83 -5.20 -13.07 -7.87
N GLU A 84 -5.17 -13.31 -9.18
CA GLU A 84 -4.98 -14.65 -9.74
C GLU A 84 -3.63 -15.27 -9.33
N TRP A 85 -2.53 -14.53 -9.49
CA TRP A 85 -1.21 -14.99 -9.06
C TRP A 85 -1.15 -15.17 -7.54
N CYS A 86 -1.69 -14.23 -6.78
CA CYS A 86 -1.69 -14.27 -5.32
C CYS A 86 -2.47 -15.46 -4.72
N ASN A 87 -3.42 -16.03 -5.47
CA ASN A 87 -4.20 -17.21 -5.09
C ASN A 87 -3.70 -18.50 -5.76
N THR A 88 -2.68 -18.43 -6.62
CA THR A 88 -2.11 -19.61 -7.26
C THR A 88 -1.05 -20.22 -6.32
N PRO A 89 -1.03 -21.56 -6.13
CA PRO A 89 0.00 -22.20 -5.33
C PRO A 89 1.41 -21.88 -5.83
N MET A 90 2.32 -21.53 -4.91
CA MET A 90 3.70 -21.20 -5.25
C MET A 90 4.47 -22.41 -5.80
N ASP A 91 4.13 -23.61 -5.32
CA ASP A 91 4.60 -24.89 -5.84
C ASP A 91 3.49 -25.92 -5.79
N SER A 92 2.72 -26.05 -6.86
CA SER A 92 1.62 -27.03 -6.97
C SER A 92 2.04 -28.48 -6.79
N THR A 93 3.34 -28.81 -6.83
CA THR A 93 3.84 -30.18 -6.67
C THR A 93 4.22 -30.53 -5.22
N LYS A 94 4.51 -29.52 -4.39
CA LYS A 94 4.99 -29.73 -3.00
C LYS A 94 4.20 -28.99 -1.94
N SER A 95 3.50 -27.90 -2.29
CA SER A 95 2.79 -27.06 -1.33
C SER A 95 1.61 -26.32 -1.95
N SER A 96 0.43 -26.49 -1.37
CA SER A 96 -0.75 -25.70 -1.73
C SER A 96 -0.72 -24.27 -1.20
N LYS A 97 0.38 -23.83 -0.58
CA LYS A 97 0.51 -22.46 -0.08
C LYS A 97 0.60 -21.48 -1.25
N THR A 98 -0.21 -20.43 -1.17
CA THR A 98 -0.29 -19.33 -2.11
C THR A 98 0.48 -18.11 -1.57
N PRO A 99 0.86 -17.14 -2.41
CA PRO A 99 1.48 -15.91 -1.92
C PRO A 99 0.65 -15.20 -0.84
N ASN A 100 -0.68 -15.25 -0.93
CA ASN A 100 -1.59 -14.71 0.08
C ASN A 100 -1.39 -15.33 1.48
N ASP A 101 -1.07 -16.63 1.55
CA ASP A 101 -0.85 -17.34 2.81
C ASP A 101 0.42 -16.91 3.56
N LEU A 102 1.27 -16.09 2.93
CA LEU A 102 2.47 -15.52 3.58
C LEU A 102 2.13 -14.33 4.48
N PHE A 103 0.91 -13.81 4.41
CA PHE A 103 0.47 -12.63 5.13
C PHE A 103 -0.61 -13.00 6.15
N GLY A 104 -0.52 -12.46 7.37
CA GLY A 104 -1.51 -12.72 8.41
C GLY A 104 -2.92 -12.21 8.08
N THR A 105 -3.03 -11.31 7.10
CA THR A 105 -4.29 -10.80 6.53
C THR A 105 -4.91 -11.76 5.51
N GLY A 106 -4.16 -12.74 5.00
CA GLY A 106 -4.58 -13.60 3.90
C GLY A 106 -4.58 -12.90 2.53
N GLU A 107 -3.99 -11.71 2.44
CA GLU A 107 -3.93 -10.93 1.20
C GLU A 107 -2.57 -10.23 1.08
N VAL A 108 -1.97 -10.31 -0.11
CA VAL A 108 -0.76 -9.53 -0.43
C VAL A 108 -1.09 -8.03 -0.42
N PRO A 109 -0.37 -7.19 0.35
CA PRO A 109 -0.60 -5.76 0.39
C PRO A 109 -0.51 -5.08 -0.99
N LYS A 110 -1.35 -4.06 -1.21
CA LYS A 110 -1.42 -3.26 -2.45
C LYS A 110 -1.07 -1.80 -2.17
N ASN A 111 -0.96 -0.99 -3.23
CA ASN A 111 -0.66 0.44 -3.08
C ASN A 111 -1.88 1.23 -2.55
N SER A 112 -1.76 2.56 -2.50
CA SER A 112 -2.79 3.48 -1.99
C SER A 112 -4.09 3.43 -2.77
N ASN A 113 -3.98 3.12 -4.05
CA ASN A 113 -5.05 3.05 -5.05
C ASN A 113 -5.61 1.63 -5.21
N ASN A 114 -5.20 0.69 -4.35
CA ASN A 114 -5.58 -0.73 -4.40
C ASN A 114 -5.05 -1.47 -5.64
N ASN A 115 -4.01 -0.95 -6.29
CA ASN A 115 -3.32 -1.59 -7.39
C ASN A 115 -2.17 -2.47 -6.86
N PRO A 116 -1.95 -3.68 -7.40
CA PRO A 116 -0.85 -4.53 -6.98
C PRO A 116 0.51 -4.00 -7.42
N PHE A 117 1.55 -4.33 -6.64
CA PHE A 117 2.93 -4.03 -7.00
C PHE A 117 3.49 -5.00 -8.04
N LEU A 118 4.54 -4.56 -8.75
CA LEU A 118 5.39 -5.41 -9.58
C LEU A 118 6.37 -6.16 -8.68
N TYR A 119 6.45 -7.48 -8.83
CA TYR A 119 7.45 -8.31 -8.17
C TYR A 119 8.37 -8.93 -9.21
N ARG A 120 9.69 -8.84 -8.98
CA ARG A 120 10.71 -9.54 -9.76
C ARG A 120 11.72 -10.20 -8.83
N SER A 121 12.24 -11.34 -9.26
CA SER A 121 13.43 -11.94 -8.65
C SER A 121 14.37 -12.51 -9.70
N TRP A 122 15.66 -12.36 -9.46
CA TRP A 122 16.72 -12.88 -10.32
C TRP A 122 17.97 -13.22 -9.51
N ILE A 123 18.90 -13.93 -10.12
CA ILE A 123 20.20 -14.26 -9.51
C ILE A 123 21.24 -13.40 -10.22
N ASP A 124 21.98 -12.63 -9.45
CA ASP A 124 23.17 -11.90 -9.92
C ASP A 124 24.42 -12.71 -9.56
N THR A 125 25.29 -12.94 -10.54
CA THR A 125 26.53 -13.68 -10.33
C THR A 125 27.69 -12.69 -10.30
N LYS A 126 28.32 -12.57 -9.13
CA LYS A 126 29.46 -11.69 -8.95
C LYS A 126 30.72 -12.25 -9.61
N SER A 127 31.69 -11.37 -9.81
CA SER A 127 32.99 -11.70 -10.41
C SER A 127 33.79 -12.75 -9.62
N ASP A 128 33.48 -12.94 -8.34
CA ASP A 128 34.07 -13.95 -7.45
C ASP A 128 33.35 -15.33 -7.52
N GLY A 129 32.32 -15.46 -8.37
CA GLY A 129 31.50 -16.67 -8.51
C GLY A 129 30.37 -16.79 -7.48
N ARG A 130 30.22 -15.83 -6.57
CA ARG A 130 29.11 -15.80 -5.61
C ARG A 130 27.80 -15.46 -6.33
N GLN A 131 26.74 -16.18 -5.98
CA GLN A 131 25.39 -15.93 -6.48
C GLN A 131 24.57 -15.20 -5.42
N ASP A 132 24.09 -14.01 -5.77
CA ASP A 132 23.20 -13.19 -4.95
C ASP A 132 21.79 -13.28 -5.52
N ARG A 133 20.83 -13.72 -4.71
CA ARG A 133 19.42 -13.69 -5.13
C ARG A 133 18.84 -12.33 -4.78
N ILE A 134 18.31 -11.64 -5.79
CA ILE A 134 17.72 -10.32 -5.62
C ILE A 134 16.21 -10.44 -5.74
N ILE A 135 15.49 -9.85 -4.78
CA ILE A 135 14.03 -9.65 -4.81
C ILE A 135 13.79 -8.15 -4.92
N MET A 136 12.95 -7.74 -5.87
CA MET A 136 12.54 -6.35 -6.05
C MET A 136 11.02 -6.26 -6.08
N ILE A 137 10.48 -5.34 -5.28
CA ILE A 137 9.09 -4.92 -5.29
C ILE A 137 9.04 -3.48 -5.78
N LYS A 138 8.20 -3.16 -6.75
CA LYS A 138 8.13 -1.83 -7.37
C LYS A 138 6.70 -1.37 -7.55
N ASP A 139 6.45 -0.10 -7.28
CA ASP A 139 5.21 0.57 -7.64
C ASP A 139 5.28 1.08 -9.09
N THR A 140 4.35 0.61 -9.92
CA THR A 140 4.26 0.96 -11.34
C THR A 140 2.99 1.72 -11.68
N ASP A 141 2.18 2.09 -10.69
CA ASP A 141 0.94 2.84 -10.87
C ASP A 141 1.23 4.35 -11.04
N PRO A 142 1.00 4.96 -12.23
CA PRO A 142 1.28 6.37 -12.47
C PRO A 142 0.51 7.34 -11.58
N ASP A 143 -0.65 6.91 -11.07
CA ASP A 143 -1.52 7.73 -10.22
C ASP A 143 -1.19 7.54 -8.72
N SER A 144 -0.20 6.70 -8.41
CA SER A 144 0.25 6.48 -7.04
C SER A 144 1.25 7.56 -6.60
N PRO A 145 1.14 8.10 -5.37
CA PRO A 145 2.16 9.00 -4.82
C PRO A 145 3.57 8.39 -4.76
N SER A 146 3.68 7.06 -4.76
CA SER A 146 4.95 6.31 -4.76
C SER A 146 5.33 5.75 -6.13
N PHE A 147 4.77 6.28 -7.23
CA PHE A 147 5.10 5.83 -8.58
C PHE A 147 6.61 5.78 -8.84
N GLY A 148 7.11 4.61 -9.26
CA GLY A 148 8.52 4.39 -9.59
C GLY A 148 9.40 4.00 -8.39
N GLU A 149 8.92 4.15 -7.16
CA GLU A 149 9.61 3.68 -5.97
C GLU A 149 9.70 2.15 -5.96
N HIS A 150 10.79 1.65 -5.40
CA HIS A 150 11.05 0.22 -5.31
C HIS A 150 11.84 -0.11 -4.05
N GLU A 151 11.56 -1.28 -3.50
CA GLU A 151 12.31 -1.88 -2.40
C GLU A 151 13.00 -3.15 -2.91
N THR A 152 14.24 -3.34 -2.50
CA THR A 152 15.05 -4.49 -2.95
C THR A 152 15.76 -5.13 -1.77
N VAL A 153 15.91 -6.44 -1.83
CA VAL A 153 16.75 -7.20 -0.90
C VAL A 153 17.60 -8.20 -1.65
N ILE A 154 18.81 -8.41 -1.12
CA ILE A 154 19.77 -9.39 -1.58
C ILE A 154 19.84 -10.51 -0.52
N ILE A 155 19.70 -11.75 -0.96
CA ILE A 155 19.80 -12.98 -0.16
C ILE A 155 21.04 -13.76 -0.61
#